data_AF-A0A453RR94-F1
#
_entry.id   AF-A0A453RR94-F1
#
_cell.length_a   1.000
_cell.length_b   1.000
_cell.length_c   1.000
_cell.angle_alpha   90.00
_cell.angle_beta   90.00
_cell.angle_gamma   90.00
#
_symmetry.space_group_name_H-M   'P 1'
#
loop_
_entity.id
_entity.type
_entity.pdbx_description
1 polymer ?
#
loop_
_entity_poly.entity_id
_entity_poly.type
_entity_poly.pdbx_seq_one_letter_code
_entity_poly.pdbx_strand_id
1 'polypeptide(L)'
;VISQGSADMLPNLRGGAWDPHNHNAVATITDSSLHFWDLRSMKRSNAIEHAHIRDVDYNPKKQNIIATAEDEFGIRLWDLRMLKHPLKDLPGHSHWTWAVRHNPEYDELILVSLSPSPSRPRSLARV
;
A
#
# COMPACT_ATOMS: atom_id res chain seq x y z
N VAL A 1 -31.49 4.71 23.73
CA VAL A 1 -31.83 5.06 22.34
C VAL A 1 -30.55 4.93 21.53
N ILE A 2 -30.30 3.75 20.98
CA ILE A 2 -29.15 3.53 20.10
C ILE A 2 -29.73 3.74 18.71
N SER A 3 -29.40 4.87 18.11
CA SER A 3 -29.92 5.27 16.81
C SER A 3 -29.53 4.22 15.76
N GLN A 4 -30.54 3.62 15.13
CA GLN A 4 -30.46 3.10 13.77
C GLN A 4 -30.09 4.28 12.85
N GLY A 5 -28.82 4.64 12.81
CA GLY A 5 -28.22 5.18 11.60
C GLY A 5 -28.12 4.03 10.60
N SER A 6 -27.99 4.35 9.32
CA SER A 6 -27.87 3.35 8.26
C SER A 6 -26.90 2.23 8.68
N ALA A 7 -27.07 1.01 8.17
CA ALA A 7 -25.96 0.07 8.16
C ALA A 7 -24.86 0.73 7.31
N ASP A 8 -24.12 1.66 7.91
CA ASP A 8 -22.95 2.33 7.36
C ASP A 8 -22.04 1.15 7.12
N MET A 9 -22.06 0.62 5.89
CA MET A 9 -21.17 -0.43 5.46
C MET A 9 -19.78 0.09 5.76
N LEU A 10 -19.22 -0.36 6.87
CA LEU A 10 -17.85 -0.06 7.21
C LEU A 10 -17.06 -0.46 5.98
N PRO A 11 -16.26 0.46 5.40
CA PRO A 11 -15.52 0.16 4.20
C PRO A 11 -14.70 -1.11 4.48
N ASN A 12 -14.82 -2.11 3.60
CA ASN A 12 -14.18 -3.39 3.80
C ASN A 12 -12.66 -3.18 3.82
N LEU A 13 -12.06 -3.28 5.00
CA LEU A 13 -10.63 -3.10 5.19
C LEU A 13 -9.93 -4.42 4.88
N ARG A 14 -9.08 -4.42 3.86
CA ARG A 14 -8.32 -5.62 3.46
C ARG A 14 -6.98 -5.75 4.13
N GLY A 15 -6.39 -4.62 4.53
CA GLY A 15 -5.06 -4.57 5.10
C GLY A 15 -4.67 -3.16 5.54
N GLY A 16 -3.46 -3.02 6.04
CA GLY A 16 -2.91 -1.75 6.46
C GLY A 16 -1.51 -1.89 7.02
N ALA A 17 -0.83 -0.76 7.14
CA ALA A 17 0.53 -0.69 7.66
C ALA A 17 0.68 0.50 8.61
N TRP A 18 1.48 0.32 9.65
CA TRP A 18 1.88 1.39 10.56
C TRP A 18 3.07 2.13 9.98
N ASP A 19 3.09 3.45 10.13
CA ASP A 19 4.26 4.24 9.77
C ASP A 19 5.38 4.00 10.81
N PRO A 20 6.57 3.48 10.41
CA PRO A 20 7.67 3.25 11.32
C PRO A 20 8.28 4.55 11.87
N HIS A 21 8.05 5.70 11.23
CA HIS A 21 8.57 7.01 11.64
C HIS A 21 7.58 7.79 12.50
N ASN A 22 6.28 7.52 12.38
CA ASN A 22 5.22 8.20 13.12
C ASN A 22 4.22 7.20 13.71
N HIS A 23 4.31 6.96 15.01
CA HIS A 23 3.41 6.04 15.72
C HIS A 23 1.93 6.44 15.69
N ASN A 24 1.59 7.68 15.32
CA ASN A 24 0.20 8.13 15.18
C ASN A 24 -0.33 7.99 13.75
N ALA A 25 0.47 7.51 12.80
CA ALA A 25 0.06 7.40 11.41
C ALA A 25 -0.15 5.94 10.99
N VAL A 26 -1.28 5.69 10.32
CA VAL A 26 -1.65 4.36 9.80
C VAL A 26 -2.17 4.50 8.38
N ALA A 27 -1.73 3.62 7.48
CA ALA A 27 -2.35 3.43 6.18
C ALA A 27 -3.29 2.22 6.22
N THR A 28 -4.46 2.33 5.61
CA THR A 28 -5.44 1.25 5.50
C THR A 28 -5.95 1.10 4.08
N ILE A 29 -6.09 -0.13 3.62
CA ILE A 29 -6.53 -0.48 2.27
C ILE A 29 -8.01 -0.83 2.27
N THR A 30 -8.77 -0.20 1.38
CA THR A 30 -10.14 -0.57 1.02
C THR A 30 -10.18 -1.20 -0.37
N ASP A 31 -11.35 -1.65 -0.82
CA ASP A 31 -11.50 -2.25 -2.16
C ASP A 31 -11.03 -1.37 -3.33
N SER A 32 -11.07 -0.04 -3.16
CA SER A 32 -10.84 0.93 -4.23
C SER A 32 -9.78 1.99 -3.92
N SER A 33 -9.26 2.03 -2.69
CA SER A 33 -8.47 3.17 -2.24
C SER A 33 -7.57 2.82 -1.07
N LEU A 34 -6.43 3.50 -0.96
CA LEU A 34 -5.61 3.52 0.24
C LEU A 34 -5.91 4.81 1.02
N HIS A 35 -6.22 4.68 2.30
CA HIS A 35 -6.49 5.82 3.18
C HIS A 35 -5.38 5.96 4.21
N PHE A 36 -5.02 7.20 4.54
CA PHE A 36 -4.11 7.52 5.63
C PHE A 36 -4.86 8.14 6.79
N TRP A 37 -4.51 7.72 8.00
CA TRP A 37 -5.15 8.11 9.24
C TRP A 37 -4.15 8.72 10.18
N ASP A 38 -4.55 9.83 10.80
CA ASP A 38 -3.88 10.38 11.97
C ASP A 38 -4.68 9.99 13.22
N LEU A 39 -4.11 9.13 14.04
CA LEU A 39 -4.71 8.61 15.27
C LEU A 39 -4.81 9.67 16.37
N ARG A 40 -4.03 10.75 16.31
CA ARG A 40 -4.13 11.83 17.28
C ARG A 40 -5.44 12.60 17.12
N SER A 41 -5.80 12.87 15.87
CA SER A 41 -7.01 13.61 15.52
C SER A 41 -8.19 12.71 15.16
N MET A 42 -7.96 11.40 14.99
CA MET A 42 -8.93 10.42 14.47
C MET A 42 -9.53 10.86 13.13
N LYS A 43 -8.72 11.49 12.29
CA LYS A 43 -9.14 12.00 10.97
C LYS A 43 -8.36 11.32 9.84
N ARG A 44 -9.02 11.23 8.69
CA ARG A 44 -8.39 10.85 7.42
C ARG A 44 -7.57 12.05 6.94
N SER A 45 -6.28 11.86 6.73
CA SER A 45 -5.38 12.92 6.28
C SER A 45 -5.37 13.01 4.75
N ASN A 46 -5.05 11.90 4.10
CA ASN A 46 -4.95 11.79 2.65
C ASN A 46 -5.51 10.44 2.17
N ALA A 47 -5.73 10.32 0.87
CA ALA A 47 -6.05 9.05 0.23
C ALA A 47 -5.39 8.94 -1.14
N ILE A 48 -5.09 7.71 -1.56
CA ILE A 48 -4.71 7.35 -2.92
C ILE A 48 -5.90 6.60 -3.51
N GLU A 49 -6.52 7.20 -4.52
CA GLU A 49 -7.62 6.58 -5.25
C GLU A 49 -7.03 5.71 -6.36
N HIS A 50 -6.79 4.44 -6.03
CA HIS A 50 -6.32 3.45 -6.98
C HIS A 50 -7.09 2.14 -6.79
N ALA A 51 -7.69 1.67 -7.88
CA ALA A 51 -8.41 0.41 -7.90
C ALA A 51 -7.44 -0.75 -7.62
N HIS A 52 -7.84 -1.65 -6.71
CA HIS A 52 -7.18 -2.94 -6.47
C HIS A 52 -5.77 -2.89 -5.88
N ILE A 53 -5.56 -2.04 -4.86
CA ILE A 53 -4.39 -2.16 -3.99
C ILE A 53 -4.57 -3.41 -3.11
N ARG A 54 -3.57 -4.30 -3.09
CA ARG A 54 -3.56 -5.52 -2.27
C ARG A 54 -2.80 -5.36 -0.97
N ASP A 55 -1.69 -4.63 -1.05
CA ASP A 55 -0.76 -4.48 0.06
C ASP A 55 -0.06 -3.13 -0.01
N VAL A 56 0.37 -2.65 1.15
CA VAL A 56 1.07 -1.38 1.31
C VAL A 56 2.18 -1.58 2.32
N ASP A 57 3.33 -0.97 2.05
CA ASP A 57 4.45 -1.00 2.98
C ASP A 57 5.16 0.34 3.02
N TYR A 58 5.56 0.74 4.22
CA TYR A 58 6.31 1.96 4.47
C TYR A 58 7.80 1.71 4.33
N ASN A 59 8.52 2.67 3.73
CA ASN A 59 9.96 2.60 3.71
C ASN A 59 10.53 2.92 5.12
N PRO A 60 11.26 2.00 5.76
CA PRO A 60 11.78 2.22 7.11
C PRO A 60 12.90 3.27 7.17
N LYS A 61 13.52 3.63 6.05
CA LYS A 61 14.57 4.65 5.97
C LYS A 61 14.06 6.01 5.50
N LYS A 62 13.10 6.02 4.58
CA LYS A 62 12.52 7.24 4.00
C LYS A 62 11.09 7.46 4.47
N GLN A 63 10.91 8.39 5.39
CA GLN A 63 9.61 8.71 6.00
C GLN A 63 8.47 9.01 5.02
N ASN A 64 8.78 9.55 3.84
CA ASN A 64 7.75 9.96 2.89
C ASN A 64 7.53 8.94 1.77
N ILE A 65 8.23 7.81 1.77
CA ILE A 65 8.13 6.84 0.68
C ILE A 65 7.33 5.63 1.13
N ILE A 66 6.38 5.25 0.31
CA ILE A 66 5.61 4.02 0.47
C ILE A 66 5.59 3.24 -0.84
N ALA A 67 5.36 1.94 -0.74
CA ALA A 67 5.18 1.04 -1.87
C ALA A 67 3.79 0.44 -1.79
N THR A 68 3.11 0.40 -2.92
CA THR A 68 1.81 -0.28 -3.05
C THR A 68 1.90 -1.39 -4.07
N ALA A 69 1.29 -2.53 -3.74
CA ALA A 69 1.11 -3.67 -4.64
C ALA A 69 -0.26 -3.57 -5.30
N GLU A 70 -0.30 -3.49 -6.63
CA GLU A 70 -1.53 -3.46 -7.42
C GLU A 70 -1.67 -4.71 -8.31
N ASP A 71 -2.90 -5.11 -8.58
CA ASP A 71 -3.21 -6.32 -9.38
C ASP A 71 -2.73 -6.20 -10.84
N GLU A 72 -2.94 -5.05 -11.49
CA GLU A 72 -2.78 -4.89 -12.96
C GLU A 72 -1.48 -4.17 -13.36
N PHE A 73 -0.99 -3.24 -12.53
CA PHE A 73 0.09 -2.32 -12.91
C PHE A 73 1.44 -2.62 -12.23
N GLY A 74 1.49 -3.63 -11.36
CA GLY A 74 2.69 -4.00 -10.61
C GLY A 74 2.87 -3.18 -9.33
N ILE A 75 4.11 -2.79 -9.03
CA ILE A 75 4.43 -2.02 -7.81
C ILE A 75 4.54 -0.55 -8.16
N ARG A 76 3.93 0.28 -7.32
CA ARG A 76 4.09 1.74 -7.38
C ARG A 76 4.78 2.24 -6.14
N LEU A 77 5.71 3.16 -6.34
CA LEU A 77 6.31 3.95 -5.27
C LEU A 77 5.62 5.31 -5.22
N TRP A 78 5.24 5.72 -4.02
CA TRP A 78 4.58 7.00 -3.78
C TRP A 78 5.39 7.85 -2.82
N ASP A 79 5.36 9.16 -3.06
CA ASP A 79 5.77 10.16 -2.08
C ASP A 79 4.52 10.67 -1.35
N LEU A 80 4.46 10.53 -0.02
CA LEU A 80 3.37 11.02 0.82
C LEU A 80 3.18 12.54 0.73
N ARG A 81 4.20 13.28 0.29
CA ARG A 81 4.13 14.73 0.03
C ARG A 81 3.45 15.04 -1.31
N MET A 82 3.46 14.09 -2.24
CA MET A 82 2.91 14.24 -3.58
C MET A 82 2.16 12.96 -4.00
N LEU A 83 0.93 12.82 -3.54
CA LEU A 83 0.08 11.65 -3.82
C LEU A 83 -0.67 11.74 -5.17
N LYS A 84 -0.46 12.81 -5.94
CA LYS A 84 -1.14 13.00 -7.24
C LYS A 84 -0.64 12.04 -8.31
N HIS A 85 0.65 11.70 -8.27
CA HIS A 85 1.29 10.82 -9.24
C HIS A 85 2.28 9.90 -8.53
N PRO A 86 2.40 8.64 -8.95
CA PRO A 86 3.43 7.77 -8.44
C PRO A 86 4.81 8.31 -8.80
N LEU A 87 5.76 8.19 -7.88
CA LEU A 87 7.15 8.58 -8.07
C LEU A 87 7.85 7.64 -9.06
N LYS A 88 7.52 6.35 -8.99
CA LYS A 88 8.00 5.34 -9.92
C LYS A 88 6.97 4.23 -10.07
N ASP A 89 6.64 3.95 -11.32
CA ASP A 89 5.96 2.72 -11.69
C ASP A 89 7.02 1.66 -11.99
N LEU A 90 6.86 0.48 -11.41
CA LEU A 90 7.74 -0.67 -11.67
C LEU A 90 6.95 -1.74 -12.45
N PRO A 91 6.72 -1.52 -13.76
CA PRO A 91 6.08 -2.49 -14.62
C PRO A 91 7.07 -3.60 -14.95
N GLY A 92 6.77 -4.81 -14.53
CA GLY A 92 7.55 -6.00 -14.85
C GLY A 92 6.87 -7.30 -14.48
N HIS A 93 5.74 -7.20 -13.79
CA HIS A 93 4.97 -8.33 -13.30
C HIS A 93 3.74 -8.52 -14.19
N SER A 94 3.70 -9.64 -14.89
CA SER A 94 2.56 -10.07 -15.73
C SER A 94 1.49 -10.84 -14.93
N HIS A 95 1.60 -10.83 -13.59
CA HIS A 95 0.72 -11.54 -12.67
C HIS A 95 0.41 -10.66 -11.45
N TRP A 96 -0.68 -10.99 -10.75
CA TRP A 96 -1.12 -10.28 -9.55
C TRP A 96 -0.03 -10.24 -8.47
N THR A 97 0.22 -9.03 -7.97
CA THR A 97 1.14 -8.80 -6.85
C THR A 97 0.35 -8.90 -5.55
N TRP A 98 0.75 -9.84 -4.68
CA TRP A 98 0.01 -10.13 -3.45
C TRP A 98 0.53 -9.38 -2.24
N ALA A 99 1.84 -9.22 -2.17
CA ALA A 99 2.49 -8.54 -1.06
C ALA A 99 3.74 -7.80 -1.51
N VAL A 100 4.05 -6.70 -0.84
CA VAL A 100 5.22 -5.85 -1.09
C VAL A 100 5.91 -5.51 0.22
N ARG A 101 7.24 -5.60 0.28
CA ARG A 101 8.03 -5.23 1.47
C ARG A 101 9.31 -4.51 1.08
N HIS A 102 9.57 -3.36 1.68
CA HIS A 102 10.84 -2.67 1.58
C HIS A 102 11.93 -3.46 2.30
N ASN A 103 13.12 -3.43 1.73
CA ASN A 103 14.29 -3.92 2.43
C ASN A 103 14.75 -2.87 3.46
N PRO A 104 14.89 -3.24 4.76
CA PRO A 104 15.37 -2.31 5.78
C PRO A 104 16.81 -1.85 5.55
N GLU A 105 17.64 -2.63 4.86
CA GLU A 105 19.05 -2.33 4.65
C GLU A 105 19.32 -1.59 3.34
N TYR A 106 18.64 -1.95 2.25
CA TYR A 106 18.88 -1.39 0.93
C TYR A 106 17.63 -0.72 0.38
N ASP A 107 17.68 0.60 0.21
CA ASP A 107 16.55 1.41 -0.24
C ASP A 107 16.05 1.07 -1.65
N GLU A 108 16.91 0.54 -2.52
CA GLU A 108 16.56 0.17 -3.89
C GLU A 108 15.94 -1.22 -4.02
N LEU A 109 15.91 -2.00 -2.93
CA LEU A 109 15.42 -3.37 -2.96
C LEU A 109 14.03 -3.46 -2.35
N ILE A 110 13.11 -4.03 -3.12
CA ILE A 110 11.74 -4.32 -2.70
C ILE A 110 11.48 -5.80 -2.96
N LEU A 111 10.99 -6.49 -1.93
CA LEU A 111 10.54 -7.86 -2.05
C LEU A 111 9.07 -7.86 -2.49
N VAL A 112 8.76 -8.73 -3.44
CA VAL A 112 7.42 -8.84 -4.04
C VAL A 112 7.01 -10.29 -4.01
N SER A 113 5.82 -10.56 -3.48
CA SER A 113 5.20 -11.88 -3.57
C SER A 113 4.22 -11.89 -4.73
N LEU A 114 4.43 -12.80 -5.67
CA LEU A 114 3.55 -13.02 -6.83
C LEU A 114 2.71 -14.27 -6.61
N SER A 115 1.55 -14.34 -7.27
CA SER A 115 0.84 -15.62 -7.35
C SER A 115 1.77 -16.68 -8.00
N PRO A 116 1.85 -17.90 -7.44
CA PRO A 116 2.59 -18.96 -8.10
C PRO A 116 1.86 -19.28 -9.41
N SER A 117 2.45 -18.88 -10.54
CA SER A 117 2.07 -19.54 -11.78
C SER A 117 2.57 -20.98 -11.67
N PRO A 118 1.76 -21.99 -12.06
CA PRO A 118 2.21 -23.38 -12.01
C PRO A 118 3.41 -23.67 -12.95
N SER A 119 3.95 -22.67 -13.66
CA SER A 119 4.92 -22.85 -14.73
C SER A 119 6.23 -22.06 -14.60
N ARG A 120 6.44 -21.17 -13.60
CA ARG A 120 7.73 -20.46 -13.46
C ARG A 120 8.20 -20.24 -12.02
N PRO A 121 9.51 -20.42 -11.72
CA PRO A 121 10.08 -20.12 -10.41
C PRO A 121 10.12 -18.61 -10.12
N ARG A 122 10.01 -18.25 -8.83
CA ARG A 122 9.90 -16.90 -8.27
C ARG A 122 10.96 -15.94 -8.85
N SER A 123 10.53 -14.83 -9.46
CA SER A 123 11.43 -13.75 -9.89
C SER A 123 11.54 -12.68 -8.80
N LEU A 124 12.78 -12.35 -8.43
CA LEU A 124 13.12 -11.14 -7.67
C LEU A 124 13.12 -9.97 -8.67
N ALA A 125 12.28 -8.96 -8.45
CA ALA A 125 12.40 -7.69 -9.17
C ALA A 125 13.53 -6.87 -8.54
N ARG A 126 14.45 -6.38 -9.38
CA ARG A 126 15.46 -5.38 -9.01
C ARG A 126 15.11 -4.10 -9.75
N VAL A 127 15.12 -2.98 -9.04
CA VAL A 127 14.88 -1.63 -9.57
C VAL A 127 16.15 -1.06 -10.21
#